data_AF-F4J318-F1
#
_entry.id   AF-F4J318-F1
#
_cell.length_a   1.000
_cell.length_b   1.000
_cell.length_c   1.000
_cell.angle_alpha   90.00
_cell.angle_beta   90.00
_cell.angle_gamma   90.00
#
_symmetry.space_group_name_H-M   'P 1'
#
loop_
_entity.id
_entity.type
_entity.pdbx_description
1 polymer ?
#
loop_
_entity_poly.entity_id
_entity_poly.type
_entity_poly.pdbx_seq_one_letter_code
_entity_poly.pdbx_strand_id
1 'polypeptide(L)'
;MPSEITEEIVKEIILVEGNNESQEHKWRSMKQENEELKKRLRVMKEELEDKDSELEQREGLINALLVKERYANDEILEAQKLLISQMRDLTDDRTTIRVKRMGHLDVEPFVKASKRRLTGNDTEVYAEWEENLRDPHWQPFKRVETGNIVKVCYLCHRDSFSSSISHLISLVSGEW
;
A
#
# COMPACT_ATOMS: atom_id res chain seq x y z
N MET A 1 19.46 -80.08 -52.89
CA MET A 1 18.84 -80.01 -51.56
C MET A 1 19.66 -79.24 -50.51
N PRO A 2 21.00 -79.08 -50.58
CA PRO A 2 21.73 -78.18 -49.66
C PRO A 2 21.52 -76.66 -49.90
N SER A 3 21.01 -76.27 -51.07
CA SER A 3 20.88 -74.86 -51.49
C SER A 3 19.75 -74.10 -50.79
N GLU A 4 18.66 -74.77 -50.40
CA GLU A 4 17.51 -74.10 -49.78
C GLU A 4 17.80 -73.68 -48.34
N ILE A 5 18.49 -74.53 -47.57
CA ILE A 5 18.87 -74.25 -46.18
C ILE A 5 19.83 -73.06 -46.11
N THR A 6 20.75 -72.95 -47.07
CA THR A 6 21.71 -71.84 -47.12
C THR A 6 21.03 -70.53 -47.51
N GLU A 7 20.04 -70.54 -48.41
CA GLU A 7 19.24 -69.36 -48.73
C GLU A 7 18.38 -68.86 -47.55
N GLU A 8 17.79 -69.76 -46.77
CA GLU A 8 16.99 -69.42 -45.58
C GLU A 8 17.85 -68.69 -44.54
N ILE A 9 19.04 -69.22 -44.24
CA ILE A 9 19.98 -68.63 -43.29
C ILE A 9 20.44 -67.24 -43.76
N VAL A 10 20.72 -67.08 -45.05
CA VAL A 10 21.14 -65.77 -45.61
C VAL A 10 20.03 -64.73 -45.44
N LYS A 11 18.76 -65.09 -45.68
CA LYS A 11 17.63 -64.17 -45.47
C LYS A 11 17.53 -63.73 -44.01
N GLU A 12 17.72 -64.66 -43.08
CA GLU A 12 17.61 -64.38 -41.65
C GLU A 12 18.76 -63.51 -41.13
N ILE A 13 19.98 -63.71 -41.64
CA ILE A 13 21.13 -62.82 -41.36
C ILE A 13 20.83 -61.38 -41.81
N ILE A 14 20.34 -61.21 -43.05
CA ILE A 14 20.02 -59.87 -43.59
C ILE A 14 18.94 -59.19 -42.73
N LEU A 15 17.92 -59.93 -42.29
CA LEU A 15 16.86 -59.40 -41.42
C LEU A 15 17.41 -58.97 -40.06
N VAL A 16 18.30 -59.77 -39.47
CA VAL A 16 18.93 -59.46 -38.18
C VAL A 16 19.84 -58.24 -38.29
N GLU A 17 20.65 -58.15 -39.36
CA GLU A 17 21.53 -57.00 -39.62
C GLU A 17 20.72 -55.71 -39.76
N GLY A 18 19.66 -55.71 -40.57
CA GLY A 18 18.79 -54.54 -40.73
C GLY A 18 18.11 -54.11 -39.41
N ASN A 19 17.72 -55.08 -38.57
CA ASN A 19 17.14 -54.77 -37.26
C ASN A 19 18.17 -54.19 -36.30
N ASN A 20 19.42 -54.69 -36.31
CA ASN A 20 20.52 -54.15 -35.51
C ASN A 20 20.87 -52.72 -35.92
N GLU A 21 20.96 -52.43 -37.23
CA GLU A 21 21.19 -51.08 -37.74
C GLU A 21 20.11 -50.09 -37.30
N SER A 22 18.84 -50.51 -37.35
CA SER A 22 17.70 -49.73 -36.86
C SER A 22 17.81 -49.42 -35.36
N GLN A 23 18.20 -50.41 -34.56
CA GLN A 23 18.43 -50.22 -33.13
C GLN A 23 19.59 -49.26 -32.84
N GLU A 24 20.70 -49.36 -33.58
CA GLU A 24 21.82 -48.43 -33.44
C GLU A 24 21.42 -47.00 -33.80
N HIS A 25 20.68 -46.80 -34.88
CA HIS A 25 20.16 -45.48 -35.25
C HIS A 25 19.28 -44.89 -34.15
N LYS A 26 18.38 -45.68 -33.58
CA LYS A 26 17.52 -45.26 -32.48
C LYS A 26 18.32 -44.90 -31.23
N TRP A 27 19.33 -45.70 -30.88
CA TRP A 27 20.24 -45.41 -29.77
C TRP A 27 21.01 -44.10 -29.97
N ARG A 28 21.52 -43.86 -31.19
CA ARG A 28 22.23 -42.62 -31.53
C ARG A 28 21.31 -41.40 -31.42
N SER A 29 20.07 -41.48 -31.94
CA SER A 29 19.07 -40.40 -31.81
C SER A 29 18.77 -40.10 -30.34
N MET A 30 18.44 -41.13 -29.57
CA MET A 30 18.12 -40.98 -28.15
C MET A 30 19.28 -40.39 -27.35
N LYS A 31 20.53 -40.76 -27.69
CA LYS A 31 21.73 -40.17 -27.08
C LYS A 31 21.86 -38.69 -27.40
N GLN A 32 21.62 -38.28 -28.65
CA GLN A 32 21.66 -36.86 -29.04
C GLN A 32 20.58 -36.04 -28.33
N GLU A 33 19.34 -36.54 -28.29
CA GLU A 33 18.24 -35.89 -27.57
C GLU A 33 18.54 -35.74 -26.06
N ASN A 34 19.14 -36.77 -25.45
CA ASN A 34 19.52 -36.73 -24.03
C ASN A 34 20.60 -35.67 -23.76
N GLU A 35 21.60 -35.56 -24.64
CA GLU A 35 22.64 -34.53 -24.51
C GLU A 35 22.09 -33.11 -24.74
N GLU A 36 21.14 -32.93 -25.66
CA GLU A 36 20.46 -31.65 -25.85
C GLU A 36 19.62 -31.27 -24.62
N LEU A 37 18.86 -32.23 -24.06
CA LEU A 37 18.11 -32.02 -22.83
C LEU A 37 19.03 -31.66 -21.65
N LYS A 38 20.16 -32.35 -21.48
CA LYS A 38 21.16 -31.99 -20.46
C LYS A 38 21.71 -30.59 -20.64
N LYS A 39 21.94 -30.16 -21.89
CA LYS A 39 22.38 -28.79 -22.18
C LYS A 39 21.32 -27.78 -21.77
N ARG A 40 20.05 -28.00 -22.15
CA ARG A 40 18.93 -27.13 -21.76
C ARG A 40 18.74 -27.06 -20.25
N LEU A 41 18.88 -28.19 -19.55
CA LEU A 41 18.81 -28.24 -18.08
C LEU A 41 19.93 -27.43 -17.42
N ARG A 42 21.16 -27.48 -17.94
CA ARG A 42 22.26 -26.65 -17.43
C ARG A 42 21.98 -25.17 -17.59
N VAL A 43 21.55 -24.74 -18.78
CA VAL A 43 21.21 -23.34 -19.04
C VAL A 43 20.08 -22.86 -18.12
N MET A 44 18.99 -23.63 -18.01
CA MET A 44 17.89 -23.28 -17.10
C MET A 44 18.34 -23.20 -15.63
N LYS A 45 19.29 -24.05 -15.22
CA LYS A 45 19.82 -24.02 -13.86
C LYS A 45 20.65 -22.75 -13.61
N GLU A 46 21.54 -22.40 -14.53
CA GLU A 46 22.33 -21.16 -14.46
C GLU A 46 21.42 -19.92 -14.43
N GLU A 47 20.40 -19.87 -15.30
CA GLU A 47 19.41 -18.78 -15.32
C GLU A 47 18.57 -18.67 -14.05
N LEU A 48 18.39 -19.77 -13.31
CA LEU A 48 17.71 -19.76 -12.01
C LEU A 48 18.64 -19.22 -10.93
N GLU A 49 19.90 -19.68 -10.89
CA GLU A 49 20.91 -19.20 -9.94
C GLU A 49 21.16 -17.69 -10.10
N ASP A 50 21.21 -17.19 -11.34
CA ASP A 50 21.34 -15.76 -11.62
C ASP A 50 20.14 -14.95 -11.10
N LYS A 51 18.91 -15.45 -11.31
CA LYS A 51 17.69 -14.78 -10.80
C LYS A 51 17.61 -14.81 -9.28
N ASP A 52 18.00 -15.89 -8.64
CA ASP A 52 18.02 -15.98 -7.19
C ASP A 52 18.99 -14.94 -6.60
N SER A 53 20.19 -14.79 -7.19
CA SER A 53 21.15 -13.75 -6.81
C SER A 53 20.60 -12.33 -7.02
N GLU A 54 19.90 -12.07 -8.12
CA GLU A 54 19.25 -10.78 -8.38
C GLU A 54 18.15 -10.48 -7.34
N LEU A 55 17.36 -11.48 -6.97
CA LEU A 55 16.32 -11.35 -5.94
C LEU A 55 16.94 -11.02 -4.58
N GLU A 56 18.00 -11.72 -4.16
CA GLU A 56 18.69 -11.43 -2.90
C GLU A 56 19.23 -10.00 -2.86
N GLN A 57 19.84 -9.52 -3.95
CA GLN A 57 20.32 -8.14 -4.05
C GLN A 57 19.18 -7.13 -3.94
N ARG A 58 18.04 -7.41 -4.60
CA ARG A 58 16.86 -6.55 -4.55
C ARG A 58 16.24 -6.51 -3.15
N GLU A 59 16.14 -7.65 -2.49
CA GLU A 59 15.66 -7.75 -1.10
C GLU A 59 16.58 -6.98 -0.14
N GLY A 60 17.90 -7.10 -0.32
CA GLY A 60 18.88 -6.31 0.42
C GLY A 60 18.68 -4.80 0.25
N LEU A 61 18.43 -4.35 -0.98
CA LEU A 61 18.14 -2.94 -1.26
C LEU A 61 16.83 -2.48 -0.61
N ILE A 62 15.76 -3.28 -0.71
CA ILE A 62 14.46 -2.97 -0.10
C ILE A 62 14.62 -2.81 1.42
N ASN A 63 15.32 -3.74 2.08
CA ASN A 63 15.55 -3.67 3.51
C ASN A 63 16.36 -2.42 3.90
N ALA A 64 17.40 -2.08 3.15
CA ALA A 64 18.18 -0.87 3.40
C ALA A 64 17.34 0.42 3.24
N LEU A 65 16.47 0.48 2.23
CA LEU A 65 15.57 1.63 2.02
C LEU A 65 14.53 1.72 3.13
N LEU A 66 13.93 0.60 3.53
CA LEU A 66 12.95 0.56 4.62
C LEU A 66 13.55 1.08 5.94
N VAL A 67 14.79 0.68 6.24
CA VAL A 67 15.51 1.18 7.42
C VAL A 67 15.70 2.69 7.34
N LYS A 68 16.16 3.22 6.20
CA LYS A 68 16.34 4.67 6.01
C LYS A 68 15.02 5.44 6.13
N GLU A 69 13.95 4.92 5.55
CA GLU A 69 12.63 5.52 5.63
C GLU A 69 12.14 5.61 7.07
N ARG A 70 12.28 4.52 7.85
CA ARG A 70 11.94 4.51 9.28
C ARG A 70 12.70 5.56 10.06
N TYR A 71 14.03 5.63 9.89
CA TYR A 71 14.84 6.66 10.53
C TYR A 71 14.40 8.08 10.15
N ALA A 72 14.17 8.35 8.87
CA ALA A 72 13.72 9.67 8.42
C ALA A 72 12.34 10.02 8.97
N ASN A 73 11.42 9.06 9.02
CA ASN A 73 10.10 9.25 9.62
C ASN A 73 10.20 9.53 11.13
N ASP A 74 11.06 8.81 11.85
CA ASP A 74 11.30 9.05 13.27
C ASP A 74 11.87 10.46 13.50
N GLU A 75 12.85 10.90 12.69
CA GLU A 75 13.39 12.27 12.74
C GLU A 75 12.31 13.32 12.50
N ILE A 76 11.44 13.12 11.49
CA ILE A 76 10.33 14.03 11.19
C ILE A 76 9.34 14.08 12.36
N LEU A 77 8.98 12.93 12.93
CA LEU A 77 8.05 12.86 14.05
C LEU A 77 8.63 13.54 15.29
N GLU A 78 9.91 13.34 15.59
CA GLU A 78 10.56 14.03 16.70
C GLU A 78 10.68 15.54 16.46
N ALA A 79 11.01 15.98 15.24
CA ALA A 79 11.02 17.40 14.89
C ALA A 79 9.62 18.03 15.04
N GLN A 80 8.57 17.31 14.64
CA GLN A 80 7.19 17.76 14.79
C GLN A 80 6.79 17.88 16.27
N LYS A 81 7.11 16.88 17.09
CA LYS A 81 6.83 16.91 18.54
C LYS A 81 7.54 18.07 19.21
N LEU A 82 8.82 18.27 18.90
CA LEU A 82 9.62 19.38 19.43
C LEU A 82 9.01 20.73 19.03
N LEU A 83 8.66 20.91 17.76
CA LEU A 83 8.02 22.14 17.28
C LEU A 83 6.71 22.42 18.03
N ILE A 84 5.83 21.42 18.16
CA ILE A 84 4.56 21.59 18.88
C ILE A 84 4.81 21.96 20.34
N SER A 85 5.77 21.31 21.01
CA SER A 85 6.10 21.60 22.40
C SER A 85 6.62 23.03 22.59
N GLN A 86 7.60 23.45 21.78
CA GLN A 86 8.17 24.79 21.83
C GLN A 86 7.13 25.86 21.51
N MET A 87 6.30 25.64 20.48
CA MET A 87 5.25 26.59 20.15
C MET A 87 4.22 26.71 21.27
N ARG A 88 3.87 25.61 21.95
CA ARG A 88 2.96 25.66 23.11
C ARG A 88 3.54 26.49 24.25
N ASP A 89 4.83 26.33 24.53
CA ASP A 89 5.53 27.08 25.59
C ASP A 89 5.64 28.58 25.28
N LEU A 90 5.72 28.94 23.98
CA LEU A 90 5.77 30.32 23.52
C LEU A 90 4.39 31.01 23.47
N THR A 91 3.30 30.23 23.41
CA THR A 91 1.95 30.78 23.34
C THR A 91 1.31 30.84 24.73
N ASP A 92 1.47 31.99 25.39
CA ASP A 92 0.70 32.38 26.58
C ASP A 92 -0.69 32.91 26.17
N ASP A 93 -1.65 33.00 27.10
CA ASP A 93 -3.05 33.43 26.84
C ASP A 93 -3.16 34.81 26.15
N ARG A 94 -2.08 35.59 26.20
CA ARG A 94 -1.95 36.95 25.68
C ARG A 94 -1.26 37.06 24.30
N THR A 95 -0.79 35.97 23.69
CA THR A 95 -0.10 36.02 22.39
C THR A 95 -1.08 35.95 21.21
N THR A 96 -0.79 36.71 20.15
CA THR A 96 -1.59 36.79 18.92
C THR A 96 -1.53 35.52 18.06
N ILE A 97 -0.56 34.64 18.29
CA ILE A 97 -0.43 33.34 17.62
C ILE A 97 -0.77 32.27 18.65
N ARG A 98 -1.57 31.26 18.26
CA ARG A 98 -1.93 30.12 19.12
C ARG A 98 -1.72 28.79 18.38
N VAL A 99 -1.36 27.75 19.13
CA VAL A 99 -1.21 26.38 18.61
C VAL A 99 -2.57 25.68 18.64
N LYS A 100 -3.07 25.24 17.47
CA LYS A 100 -4.31 24.48 17.35
C LYS A 100 -4.00 23.01 17.04
N ARG A 101 -4.48 22.09 17.86
CA ARG A 101 -4.43 20.66 17.55
C ARG A 101 -5.51 20.31 16.53
N MET A 102 -5.11 19.87 15.35
CA MET A 102 -6.04 19.39 14.33
C MET A 102 -6.56 18.00 14.73
N GLY A 103 -7.88 17.79 14.66
CA GLY A 103 -8.51 16.49 14.99
C GLY A 103 -8.94 16.30 16.45
N HIS A 104 -8.71 17.27 17.34
CA HIS A 104 -9.27 17.30 18.70
C HIS A 104 -9.83 18.69 19.03
N LEU A 105 -10.91 18.74 19.79
CA LEU A 105 -11.51 19.97 20.30
C LEU A 105 -10.94 20.30 21.67
N ASP A 106 -10.50 21.55 21.86
CA ASP A 106 -10.22 22.03 23.21
C ASP A 106 -11.55 22.27 23.93
N VAL A 107 -11.77 21.47 24.99
CA VAL A 107 -13.03 21.39 25.75
C VAL A 107 -13.47 22.75 26.25
N GLU A 108 -12.57 23.52 26.86
CA GLU A 108 -12.92 24.75 27.58
C GLU A 108 -13.41 25.88 26.64
N PRO A 109 -12.69 26.24 25.55
CA PRO A 109 -13.20 27.18 24.56
C PRO A 109 -14.51 26.72 23.91
N PHE A 110 -14.61 25.42 23.60
CA PHE A 110 -15.79 24.86 22.93
C PHE A 110 -17.02 24.92 23.83
N VAL A 111 -16.91 24.44 25.08
CA VAL A 111 -18.00 24.46 26.07
C VAL A 111 -18.39 25.88 26.44
N LYS A 112 -17.44 26.82 26.54
CA LYS A 112 -17.73 28.24 26.78
C LYS A 112 -18.52 28.86 25.63
N ALA A 113 -18.19 28.50 24.40
CA ALA A 113 -18.89 28.98 23.21
C ALA A 113 -20.27 28.30 23.07
N SER A 114 -20.38 26.99 23.37
CA SER A 114 -21.63 26.22 23.33
C SER A 114 -22.64 26.78 24.33
N LYS A 115 -22.24 26.99 25.59
CA LYS A 115 -23.07 27.56 26.66
C LYS A 115 -23.69 28.91 26.33
N ARG A 116 -22.98 29.72 25.55
CA ARG A 116 -23.47 31.06 25.18
C ARG A 116 -24.62 31.03 24.18
N ARG A 117 -24.80 29.94 23.42
CA ARG A 117 -25.67 29.95 22.24
C ARG A 117 -26.48 28.66 22.00
N LEU A 118 -26.17 27.56 22.66
CA LEU A 118 -26.94 26.32 22.67
C LEU A 118 -27.74 26.23 23.97
N THR A 119 -29.02 25.91 23.87
CA THR A 119 -29.91 25.63 25.01
C THR A 119 -29.92 24.15 25.40
N GLY A 120 -29.07 23.32 24.75
CA GLY A 120 -28.96 21.87 24.94
C GLY A 120 -27.79 21.45 25.84
N ASN A 121 -27.64 20.14 26.06
CA ASN A 121 -26.56 19.57 26.86
C ASN A 121 -25.21 19.71 26.14
N ASP A 122 -24.37 20.66 26.58
CA ASP A 122 -23.04 20.95 25.99
C ASP A 122 -22.13 19.72 25.87
N THR A 123 -22.30 18.77 26.79
CA THR A 123 -21.50 17.55 26.88
C THR A 123 -21.77 16.60 25.72
N GLU A 124 -23.02 16.50 25.28
CA GLU A 124 -23.43 15.64 24.16
C GLU A 124 -22.93 16.20 22.84
N VAL A 125 -23.03 17.53 22.66
CA VAL A 125 -22.53 18.22 21.47
C VAL A 125 -21.00 18.12 21.36
N TYR A 126 -20.27 18.20 22.48
CA TYR A 126 -18.83 18.01 22.48
C TYR A 126 -18.44 16.58 22.07
N ALA A 127 -19.09 15.57 22.63
CA ALA A 127 -18.79 14.17 22.36
C ALA A 127 -19.04 13.80 20.89
N GLU A 128 -20.17 14.22 20.33
CA GLU A 128 -20.51 13.99 18.92
C GLU A 128 -19.47 14.61 17.98
N TRP A 129 -18.99 15.82 18.30
CA TRP A 129 -17.98 16.49 17.51
C TRP A 129 -16.59 15.85 17.64
N GLU A 130 -16.22 15.39 18.84
CA GLU A 130 -14.96 14.67 19.03
C GLU A 130 -14.93 13.34 18.26
N GLU A 131 -16.05 12.61 18.22
CA GLU A 131 -16.17 11.36 17.46
C GLU A 131 -16.07 11.62 15.95
N ASN A 132 -16.77 12.64 15.47
CA ASN A 132 -16.75 13.03 14.07
C ASN A 132 -15.37 13.55 13.60
N LEU A 133 -14.64 14.28 14.43
CA LEU A 133 -13.27 14.77 14.10
C LEU A 133 -12.23 13.66 13.98
N ARG A 134 -12.51 12.48 14.53
CA ARG A 134 -11.64 11.30 14.41
C ARG A 134 -11.78 10.59 13.07
N ASP A 135 -12.86 10.83 12.32
CA ASP A 135 -13.05 10.30 10.97
C ASP A 135 -12.39 11.23 9.93
N PRO A 136 -11.32 10.80 9.24
CA PRO A 136 -10.68 11.58 8.19
C PRO A 136 -11.59 11.89 6.98
N HIS A 137 -12.68 11.13 6.81
CA HIS A 137 -13.66 11.34 5.75
C HIS A 137 -14.79 12.29 6.17
N TRP A 138 -14.86 12.66 7.45
CA TRP A 138 -15.85 13.60 7.91
C TRP A 138 -15.53 15.01 7.41
N GLN A 139 -16.45 15.55 6.61
CA GLN A 139 -16.35 16.89 6.04
C GLN A 139 -17.42 17.79 6.68
N PRO A 140 -17.11 18.49 7.78
CA PRO A 140 -18.09 19.37 8.44
C PRO A 140 -18.53 20.54 7.55
N PHE A 141 -17.76 20.82 6.50
CA PHE A 141 -17.95 21.90 5.56
C PHE A 141 -18.29 21.35 4.17
N LYS A 142 -19.44 21.72 3.60
CA LYS A 142 -19.77 21.54 2.19
C LYS A 142 -19.63 22.85 1.43
N ARG A 143 -18.97 22.78 0.28
CA ARG A 143 -18.93 23.89 -0.67
C ARG A 143 -20.26 23.96 -1.42
N VAL A 144 -20.98 25.07 -1.29
CA VAL A 144 -22.22 25.36 -2.02
C VAL A 144 -21.96 26.55 -2.92
N GLU A 145 -22.09 26.32 -4.23
CA GLU A 145 -21.91 27.35 -5.24
C GLU A 145 -23.29 27.93 -5.58
N THR A 146 -23.47 29.23 -5.38
CA THR A 146 -24.67 29.95 -5.80
C THR A 146 -24.24 31.09 -6.71
N GLY A 147 -24.31 30.85 -8.03
CA GLY A 147 -23.77 31.77 -9.03
C GLY A 147 -22.24 31.86 -8.94
N ASN A 148 -21.69 33.09 -8.96
CA ASN A 148 -20.23 33.34 -8.85
C ASN A 148 -19.71 33.35 -7.40
N ILE A 149 -20.55 33.03 -6.42
CA ILE A 149 -20.17 33.04 -5.01
C ILE A 149 -20.08 31.60 -4.51
N VAL A 150 -18.88 31.22 -4.10
CA VAL A 150 -18.63 29.98 -3.37
C VAL A 150 -18.92 30.24 -1.89
N LYS A 151 -19.97 29.64 -1.35
CA LYS A 151 -20.28 29.64 0.09
C LYS A 151 -19.86 28.31 0.69
N VAL A 152 -19.31 28.35 1.90
CA VAL A 152 -19.07 27.13 2.67
C VAL A 152 -20.27 26.97 3.62
N CYS A 153 -21.10 25.95 3.39
CA CYS A 153 -22.26 25.61 4.20
C CYS A 153 -21.93 24.40 5.09
N TYR A 154 -22.40 24.40 6.33
CA TYR A 154 -22.16 23.31 7.26
C TYR A 154 -23.14 22.17 7.02
N LEU A 155 -22.66 20.93 7.03
CA LEU A 155 -23.51 19.75 6.96
C LEU A 155 -24.30 19.59 8.26
N CYS A 156 -25.59 19.88 8.22
CA CYS A 156 -26.53 19.48 9.27
C CYS A 156 -27.04 18.07 8.94
N HIS A 157 -26.59 17.04 9.66
CA HIS A 157 -27.22 15.73 9.59
C HIS A 157 -28.33 15.65 10.65
N ARG A 158 -29.58 15.52 10.21
CA ARG A 158 -30.84 15.38 10.97
C ARG A 158 -31.27 16.59 11.81
N ASP A 159 -32.19 17.35 11.22
CA ASP A 159 -33.38 17.97 11.82
C ASP A 159 -33.40 18.01 13.37
N SER A 160 -32.75 19.01 13.98
CA SER A 160 -33.22 19.74 15.18
C SER A 160 -32.25 20.79 15.75
N PHE A 161 -30.97 20.84 15.35
CA PHE A 161 -30.00 21.82 15.90
C PHE A 161 -29.57 22.93 14.89
N SER A 162 -30.53 23.37 14.08
CA SER A 162 -30.32 23.96 12.75
C SER A 162 -29.98 25.46 12.67
N SER A 163 -29.66 26.16 13.78
CA SER A 163 -29.25 27.59 13.65
C SER A 163 -28.20 28.06 14.64
N SER A 164 -28.18 27.51 15.86
CA SER A 164 -27.18 27.89 16.86
C SER A 164 -25.77 27.38 16.56
N ILE A 165 -25.62 26.18 15.96
CA ILE A 165 -24.30 25.57 15.69
C ILE A 165 -23.60 26.23 14.51
N SER A 166 -24.33 26.52 13.43
CA SER A 166 -23.76 27.15 12.22
C SER A 166 -23.17 28.54 12.50
N HIS A 167 -23.72 29.27 13.48
CA HIS A 167 -23.19 30.57 13.91
C HIS A 167 -22.02 30.44 14.90
N LEU A 168 -21.97 29.36 15.67
CA LEU A 168 -20.93 29.09 16.67
C LEU A 168 -19.57 28.84 16.00
N ILE A 169 -19.56 28.11 14.90
CA ILE A 169 -18.34 27.84 14.12
C ILE A 169 -17.88 29.07 13.34
N SER A 170 -18.81 29.94 12.92
CA SER A 170 -18.49 31.23 12.28
C SER A 170 -17.77 32.21 13.23
N LEU A 171 -17.97 32.09 14.55
CA LEU A 171 -17.21 32.83 15.56
C LEU A 171 -15.87 32.18 15.89
N VAL A 172 -15.84 30.85 16.06
CA VAL A 172 -14.57 30.12 16.30
C VAL A 172 -13.60 30.22 15.11
N SER A 173 -14.12 30.42 13.90
CA SER A 173 -13.33 30.57 12.67
C SER A 173 -13.20 32.03 12.20
N GLY A 174 -13.90 32.97 12.85
CA GLY A 174 -14.05 34.36 12.40
C GLY A 174 -13.63 35.43 13.41
N GLU A 175 -13.05 35.06 14.55
CA GLU A 175 -12.30 35.98 15.41
C GLU A 175 -10.81 35.65 15.35
N TRP A 176 -10.15 36.19 14.32
CA TRP A 176 -8.72 36.53 14.28
C TRP A 176 -8.58 37.89 13.59
#